data_AF-A0A938YJZ9-F1
#
_entry.id   AF-A0A938YJZ9-F1
#
_cell.length_a   1.000
_cell.length_b   1.000
_cell.length_c   1.000
_cell.angle_alpha   90.00
_cell.angle_beta   90.00
_cell.angle_gamma   90.00
#
_symmetry.space_group_name_H-M   'P 1'
#
loop_
_entity.id
_entity.type
_entity.pdbx_description
1 polymer ?
#
loop_
_entity_poly.entity_id
_entity_poly.type
_entity_poly.pdbx_seq_one_letter_code
_entity_poly.pdbx_strand_id
1 'polypeptide(L)'
;MTVYRDSAVVLRVTKLGEADRIVTLLTRRTGRVRAVAKGVRRTRSKFGGRLEPFSHVDLQLYEGRNLDIVTQAVALDSFGSVLAADYPRYTAATAIVEAAERMTAEEREPSLKLYLLLVGALRALSTTDREPSLVLDSFLLRAMVIAGWAPALRECARCGSPGPHAAFSIASGGLLCVACRSAGAAGATRPASSCVDLMAALAAGDWDRVDTSTGVHRREASGLIAALLQWHLERGLRSLPMVDRTAATPLGRPPAGPSDGTAAERPQPPRLDLAVPAAGPAPVDVSLPAGLFGPGTAEPLPEVAARS
;
A
#
# COMPACT_ATOMS: atom_id res chain seq x y z
N MET A 1 9.21 -26.39 -18.58
CA MET A 1 9.42 -26.06 -17.17
C MET A 1 10.80 -25.43 -17.04
N THR A 2 10.88 -24.29 -16.38
CA THR A 2 11.96 -23.31 -16.52
C THR A 2 12.47 -22.92 -15.14
N VAL A 3 13.79 -22.91 -14.99
CA VAL A 3 14.45 -22.36 -13.80
C VAL A 3 14.68 -20.89 -14.03
N TYR A 4 14.35 -20.05 -13.06
CA TYR A 4 14.55 -18.62 -13.13
C TYR A 4 15.08 -18.06 -11.81
N ARG A 5 15.65 -16.86 -11.87
CA ARG A 5 16.22 -16.16 -10.72
C ARG A 5 15.56 -14.79 -10.57
N ASP A 6 15.16 -14.45 -9.37
CA ASP A 6 14.54 -13.16 -9.07
C ASP A 6 14.81 -12.73 -7.63
N SER A 7 14.85 -11.41 -7.42
CA SER A 7 14.94 -10.81 -6.09
C SER A 7 13.53 -10.61 -5.54
N ALA A 8 13.32 -10.91 -4.26
CA ALA A 8 11.99 -10.98 -3.68
C ALA A 8 11.97 -10.59 -2.21
N VAL A 9 10.83 -10.06 -1.77
CA VAL A 9 10.51 -9.88 -0.35
C VAL A 9 9.52 -10.96 0.08
N VAL A 10 9.81 -11.63 1.19
CA VAL A 10 8.89 -12.59 1.81
C VAL A 10 7.75 -11.84 2.50
N LEU A 11 6.55 -11.96 1.93
CA LEU A 11 5.35 -11.30 2.46
C LEU A 11 4.70 -12.12 3.57
N ARG A 12 4.53 -13.42 3.31
CA ARG A 12 3.77 -14.32 4.17
C ARG A 12 4.32 -15.73 4.07
N VAL A 13 4.21 -16.47 5.17
CA VAL A 13 4.60 -17.87 5.24
C VAL A 13 3.46 -18.70 5.83
N THR A 14 3.16 -19.83 5.20
CA THR A 14 2.11 -20.78 5.64
C THR A 14 2.70 -22.18 5.74
N LYS A 15 2.30 -22.96 6.74
CA LYS A 15 2.78 -24.33 6.93
C LYS A 15 2.31 -25.22 5.78
N LEU A 16 3.19 -26.09 5.28
CA LEU A 16 2.86 -27.14 4.32
C LEU A 16 3.39 -28.47 4.86
N GLY A 17 2.51 -29.30 5.39
CA GLY A 17 2.91 -30.50 6.11
C GLY A 17 3.85 -30.20 7.28
N GLU A 18 4.74 -31.15 7.58
CA GLU A 18 5.61 -31.06 8.76
C GLU A 18 6.91 -30.31 8.50
N ALA A 19 7.58 -30.58 7.37
CA ALA A 19 8.92 -30.07 7.11
C ALA A 19 8.95 -28.81 6.21
N ASP A 20 7.85 -28.53 5.50
CA ASP A 20 7.84 -27.57 4.40
C ASP A 20 6.98 -26.35 4.75
N ARG A 21 7.16 -25.28 3.97
CA ARG A 21 6.30 -24.09 4.04
C ARG A 21 6.01 -23.58 2.63
N ILE A 22 4.84 -22.98 2.47
CA ILE A 22 4.52 -22.13 1.32
C ILE A 22 4.91 -20.71 1.68
N VAL A 23 5.76 -20.10 0.85
CA VAL A 23 6.17 -18.70 0.95
C VAL A 23 5.47 -17.90 -0.14
N THR A 24 4.82 -16.81 0.25
CA THR A 24 4.29 -15.81 -0.68
C THR A 24 5.32 -14.69 -0.80
N LEU A 25 5.72 -14.41 -2.03
CA LEU A 25 6.84 -13.55 -2.38
C LEU A 25 6.34 -12.43 -3.29
N LEU A 26 6.74 -11.18 -3.02
CA LEU A 26 6.70 -10.13 -4.04
C LEU A 26 8.06 -10.06 -4.70
N THR A 27 8.12 -10.47 -5.96
CA THR A 27 9.36 -10.50 -6.74
C THR A 27 9.51 -9.24 -7.57
N ARG A 28 10.75 -8.90 -7.93
CA ARG A 28 11.07 -7.70 -8.71
C ARG A 28 10.57 -7.77 -10.14
N ARG A 29 10.68 -8.93 -10.79
CA ARG A 29 10.43 -9.09 -12.23
C ARG A 29 9.23 -9.95 -12.56
N THR A 30 8.87 -10.86 -11.67
CA THR A 30 7.82 -11.85 -11.91
C THR A 30 6.53 -11.48 -11.20
N GLY A 31 6.48 -10.43 -10.37
CA GLY A 31 5.29 -10.08 -9.59
C GLY A 31 5.11 -10.96 -8.35
N ARG A 32 3.86 -11.12 -7.89
CA ARG A 32 3.56 -11.96 -6.72
C ARG A 32 3.61 -13.43 -7.11
N VAL A 33 4.42 -14.21 -6.39
CA VAL A 33 4.64 -15.65 -6.62
C VAL A 33 4.46 -16.41 -5.31
N ARG A 34 3.86 -17.60 -5.39
CA ARG A 34 3.80 -18.55 -4.28
C ARG A 34 4.73 -19.73 -4.58
N ALA A 35 5.60 -20.04 -3.63
CA ALA A 35 6.59 -21.10 -3.79
C ALA A 35 6.67 -22.01 -2.57
N VAL A 36 7.03 -23.27 -2.79
CA VAL A 36 7.29 -24.25 -1.75
C VAL A 36 8.77 -24.22 -1.37
N ALA A 37 9.04 -24.00 -0.09
CA ALA A 37 10.34 -24.15 0.52
C ALA A 37 10.44 -25.53 1.21
N LYS A 38 10.97 -26.51 0.48
CA LYS A 38 11.08 -27.90 0.96
C LYS A 38 12.11 -28.01 2.09
N GLY A 39 11.73 -28.65 3.19
CA GLY A 39 12.58 -28.92 4.34
C GLY A 39 13.01 -27.67 5.11
N VAL A 40 12.31 -26.53 4.97
CA VAL A 40 12.65 -25.28 5.65
C VAL A 40 12.56 -25.38 7.18
N ARG A 41 11.72 -26.28 7.71
CA ARG A 41 11.54 -26.49 9.16
C ARG A 41 12.53 -27.50 9.76
N ARG A 42 13.34 -28.18 8.95
CA ARG A 42 14.35 -29.13 9.47
C ARG A 42 15.47 -28.36 10.18
N THR A 43 15.99 -28.89 11.28
CA THR A 43 17.08 -28.27 12.06
C THR A 43 18.32 -27.96 11.22
N ARG A 44 18.61 -28.79 10.20
CA ARG A 44 19.74 -28.60 9.26
C ARG A 44 19.29 -28.02 7.91
N SER A 45 18.25 -27.19 7.89
CA SER A 45 17.76 -26.60 6.64
C SER A 45 18.78 -25.67 6.00
N LYS A 46 19.02 -25.82 4.69
CA LYS A 46 19.87 -24.90 3.91
C LYS A 46 19.30 -23.48 3.80
N PHE A 47 18.01 -23.31 4.04
CA PHE A 47 17.32 -22.02 3.94
C PHE A 47 17.40 -21.21 5.24
N GLY A 48 17.48 -21.87 6.40
CA GLY A 48 17.49 -21.22 7.71
C GLY A 48 16.35 -20.20 7.86
N GLY A 49 16.64 -19.06 8.50
CA GLY A 49 15.70 -17.95 8.66
C GLY A 49 15.52 -17.05 7.42
N ARG A 50 16.18 -17.34 6.28
CA ARG A 50 16.14 -16.46 5.09
C ARG A 50 14.77 -16.38 4.42
N LEU A 51 13.92 -17.37 4.68
CA LEU A 51 12.57 -17.46 4.13
C LEU A 51 11.49 -17.14 5.18
N GLU A 52 11.87 -16.38 6.22
CA GLU A 52 10.92 -15.80 7.17
C GLU A 52 10.39 -14.45 6.66
N PRO A 53 9.22 -13.98 7.13
CA PRO A 53 8.68 -12.69 6.75
C PRO A 53 9.68 -11.54 6.87
N PHE A 54 9.51 -10.52 6.02
CA PHE A 54 10.38 -9.34 5.92
C PHE A 54 11.76 -9.59 5.30
N SER A 55 12.15 -10.83 5.05
CA SER A 55 13.44 -11.13 4.43
C SER A 55 13.46 -10.64 2.98
N HIS A 56 14.51 -9.92 2.60
CA HIS A 56 14.78 -9.54 1.22
C HIS A 56 15.86 -10.47 0.66
N VAL A 57 15.49 -11.27 -0.33
CA VAL A 57 16.25 -12.43 -0.78
C VAL A 57 16.39 -12.47 -2.28
N ASP A 58 17.47 -13.06 -2.76
CA ASP A 58 17.65 -13.46 -4.13
C ASP A 58 17.43 -14.98 -4.23
N LEU A 59 16.51 -15.37 -5.10
CA LEU A 59 15.97 -16.73 -5.15
C LEU A 59 16.21 -17.36 -6.50
N GLN A 60 16.53 -18.65 -6.48
CA GLN A 60 16.41 -19.53 -7.64
C GLN A 60 15.15 -20.37 -7.52
N LEU A 61 14.24 -20.21 -8.47
CA LEU A 61 12.92 -20.81 -8.48
C LEU A 61 12.79 -21.77 -9.66
N TYR A 62 12.12 -22.89 -9.43
CA TYR A 62 11.66 -23.79 -10.48
C TYR A 62 10.16 -23.56 -10.68
N GLU A 63 9.77 -23.23 -11.90
CA GLU A 63 8.39 -22.92 -12.24
C GLU A 63 7.51 -24.18 -12.16
N GLY A 64 6.50 -24.14 -11.28
CA GLY A 64 5.52 -25.20 -11.12
C GLY A 64 4.18 -24.87 -11.79
N ARG A 65 3.21 -25.79 -11.69
CA ARG A 65 1.85 -25.57 -12.21
C ARG A 65 1.05 -24.58 -11.35
N ASN A 66 1.08 -24.76 -10.03
CA ASN A 66 0.32 -23.96 -9.06
C ASN A 66 1.21 -23.28 -8.02
N LEU A 67 2.35 -23.91 -7.71
CA LEU A 67 3.32 -23.42 -6.76
C LEU A 67 4.70 -23.66 -7.35
N ASP A 68 5.53 -22.63 -7.32
CA ASP A 68 6.93 -22.77 -7.69
C ASP A 68 7.70 -23.48 -6.58
N ILE A 69 8.95 -23.86 -6.85
CA ILE A 69 9.79 -24.51 -5.85
C ILE A 69 11.04 -23.67 -5.63
N VAL A 70 11.28 -23.28 -4.38
CA VAL A 70 12.53 -22.61 -4.00
C VAL A 70 13.65 -23.63 -4.00
N THR A 71 14.64 -23.44 -4.87
CA THR A 71 15.81 -24.32 -4.97
C THR A 71 17.02 -23.75 -4.24
N GLN A 72 17.21 -22.43 -4.32
CA GLN A 72 18.25 -21.67 -3.60
C GLN A 72 17.69 -20.35 -3.09
N ALA A 73 18.26 -19.87 -1.97
CA ALA A 73 17.92 -18.57 -1.40
C ALA A 73 19.17 -17.93 -0.76
N VAL A 74 19.48 -16.71 -1.20
CA VAL A 74 20.56 -15.88 -0.67
C VAL A 74 19.94 -14.63 -0.06
N ALA A 75 20.33 -14.27 1.16
CA ALA A 75 19.86 -13.03 1.77
C ALA A 75 20.54 -11.83 1.11
N LEU A 76 19.74 -10.86 0.65
CA LEU A 76 20.21 -9.55 0.22
C LEU A 76 20.22 -8.59 1.41
N ASP A 77 19.09 -8.52 2.12
CA ASP A 77 18.97 -7.79 3.38
C ASP A 77 18.17 -8.61 4.40
N SER A 78 18.66 -8.61 5.64
CA SER A 78 18.05 -9.33 6.77
C SER A 78 17.36 -8.36 7.72
N PHE A 79 16.17 -7.87 7.35
CA PHE A 79 15.41 -6.92 8.18
C PHE A 79 14.77 -7.57 9.42
N GLY A 80 14.47 -8.88 9.34
CA GLY A 80 13.62 -9.58 10.30
C GLY A 80 14.07 -9.50 11.76
N SER A 81 15.38 -9.56 12.04
CA SER A 81 15.88 -9.51 13.44
C SER A 81 15.64 -8.16 14.10
N VAL A 82 15.90 -7.06 13.38
CA VAL A 82 15.69 -5.69 13.88
C VAL A 82 14.20 -5.42 14.04
N LEU A 83 13.39 -5.83 13.06
CA LEU A 83 11.95 -5.62 13.11
C LEU A 83 11.29 -6.44 14.22
N ALA A 84 11.71 -7.70 14.44
CA ALA A 84 11.15 -8.55 15.48
C ALA A 84 11.56 -8.14 16.90
N ALA A 85 12.66 -7.38 17.05
CA ALA A 85 13.15 -6.93 18.35
C ALA A 85 12.35 -5.73 18.92
N ASP A 86 11.58 -5.02 18.09
CA ASP A 86 10.83 -3.83 18.49
C ASP A 86 9.37 -3.92 18.01
N TYR A 87 8.44 -3.92 18.95
CA TYR A 87 7.02 -4.21 18.67
C TYR A 87 6.35 -3.19 17.73
N PRO A 88 6.57 -1.86 17.88
CA PRO A 88 6.10 -0.87 16.90
C PRO A 88 6.62 -1.14 15.47
N ARG A 89 7.92 -1.44 15.31
CA ARG A 89 8.48 -1.80 14.00
C ARG A 89 7.89 -3.07 13.44
N TYR A 90 7.73 -4.10 14.26
CA TYR A 90 7.17 -5.39 13.86
C TYR A 90 5.75 -5.25 13.32
N THR A 91 4.89 -4.53 14.04
CA THR A 91 3.49 -4.38 13.67
C THR A 91 3.32 -3.50 12.42
N ALA A 92 4.10 -2.42 12.30
CA ALA A 92 4.15 -1.61 11.09
C ALA A 92 4.64 -2.41 9.87
N ALA A 93 5.72 -3.18 10.00
CA ALA A 93 6.23 -4.04 8.93
C ALA A 93 5.21 -5.10 8.51
N THR A 94 4.48 -5.68 9.47
CA THR A 94 3.40 -6.65 9.22
C THR A 94 2.29 -6.01 8.38
N ALA A 95 1.88 -4.78 8.71
CA ALA A 95 0.88 -4.06 7.94
C ALA A 95 1.35 -3.69 6.53
N ILE A 96 2.63 -3.32 6.38
CA ILE A 96 3.25 -3.03 5.08
C ILE A 96 3.23 -4.26 4.17
N VAL A 97 3.67 -5.43 4.67
CA VAL A 97 3.70 -6.64 3.83
C VAL A 97 2.30 -7.18 3.52
N GLU A 98 1.33 -7.06 4.44
CA GLU A 98 -0.06 -7.43 4.16
C GLU A 98 -0.66 -6.50 3.11
N ALA A 99 -0.44 -5.19 3.23
CA ALA A 99 -0.89 -4.20 2.24
C ALA A 99 -0.30 -4.52 0.86
N ALA A 100 1.01 -4.77 0.76
CA ALA A 100 1.65 -5.18 -0.48
C ALA A 100 1.02 -6.44 -1.08
N GLU A 101 0.76 -7.47 -0.25
CA GLU A 101 0.12 -8.72 -0.69
C GLU A 101 -1.28 -8.47 -1.29
N ARG A 102 -2.07 -7.60 -0.65
CA ARG A 102 -3.44 -7.29 -1.09
C ARG A 102 -3.49 -6.43 -2.35
N MET A 103 -2.52 -5.54 -2.52
CA MET A 103 -2.45 -4.65 -3.69
C MET A 103 -1.98 -5.36 -4.95
N THR A 104 -1.34 -6.52 -4.82
CA THR A 104 -1.01 -7.41 -5.94
C THR A 104 -1.99 -8.58 -5.97
N ALA A 105 -3.25 -8.32 -6.34
CA ALA A 105 -4.30 -9.33 -6.34
C ALA A 105 -4.02 -10.45 -7.36
N GLU A 106 -3.46 -10.09 -8.51
CA GLU A 106 -3.09 -11.02 -9.58
C GLU A 106 -1.68 -11.60 -9.34
N GLU A 107 -1.56 -12.92 -9.46
CA GLU A 107 -0.25 -13.56 -9.46
C GLU A 107 0.44 -13.34 -10.79
N ARG A 108 1.77 -13.27 -10.77
CA ARG A 108 2.62 -13.09 -11.94
C ARG A 108 2.50 -11.76 -12.68
N GLU A 109 1.89 -10.75 -12.06
CA GLU A 109 1.85 -9.38 -12.57
C GLU A 109 2.95 -8.52 -11.89
N PRO A 110 4.01 -8.10 -12.61
CA PRO A 110 5.10 -7.38 -12.00
C PRO A 110 4.78 -5.91 -11.76
N SER A 111 4.99 -5.46 -10.52
CA SER A 111 4.99 -4.05 -10.16
C SER A 111 6.34 -3.65 -9.55
N LEU A 112 7.26 -3.20 -10.41
CA LEU A 112 8.59 -2.74 -9.97
C LEU A 112 8.48 -1.58 -8.97
N LYS A 113 7.53 -0.66 -9.19
CA LYS A 113 7.32 0.50 -8.30
C LYS A 113 6.92 0.05 -6.89
N LEU A 114 5.97 -0.89 -6.77
CA LEU A 114 5.53 -1.40 -5.47
C LEU A 114 6.62 -2.21 -4.79
N TYR A 115 7.34 -3.05 -5.54
CA TYR A 115 8.48 -3.81 -5.02
C TYR A 115 9.56 -2.89 -4.43
N LEU A 116 9.98 -1.84 -5.15
CA LEU A 116 10.97 -0.88 -4.67
C LEU A 116 10.46 -0.10 -3.45
N LEU A 117 9.18 0.28 -3.46
CA LEU A 117 8.54 0.96 -2.33
C LEU A 117 8.54 0.07 -1.07
N LEU A 118 8.21 -1.22 -1.22
CA LEU A 118 8.20 -2.20 -0.14
C LEU A 118 9.60 -2.39 0.46
N VAL A 119 10.62 -2.61 -0.38
CA VAL A 119 12.01 -2.75 0.09
C VAL A 119 12.46 -1.47 0.80
N GLY A 120 12.13 -0.30 0.24
CA GLY A 120 12.45 1.00 0.84
C GLY A 120 11.80 1.20 2.21
N ALA A 121 10.53 0.82 2.37
CA ALA A 121 9.81 0.94 3.63
C ALA A 121 10.36 0.00 4.71
N LEU A 122 10.63 -1.27 4.38
CA LEU A 122 11.26 -2.22 5.31
C LEU A 122 12.66 -1.75 5.72
N ARG A 123 13.46 -1.25 4.77
CA ARG A 123 14.77 -0.67 5.06
C ARG A 123 14.65 0.55 5.98
N ALA A 124 13.70 1.44 5.75
CA ALA A 124 13.47 2.62 6.59
C ALA A 124 13.14 2.21 8.03
N LEU A 125 12.25 1.23 8.23
CA LEU A 125 11.94 0.69 9.56
C LEU A 125 13.15 0.08 10.26
N SER A 126 14.05 -0.58 9.52
CA SER A 126 15.21 -1.27 10.11
C SER A 126 16.46 -0.41 10.30
N THR A 127 16.56 0.75 9.64
CA THR A 127 17.82 1.53 9.60
C THR A 127 17.69 2.98 10.05
N THR A 128 16.47 3.45 10.29
CA THR A 128 16.20 4.83 10.72
C THR A 128 15.46 4.85 12.05
N ASP A 129 15.57 5.97 12.76
CA ASP A 129 14.82 6.26 14.00
C ASP A 129 13.46 6.91 13.73
N ARG A 130 12.98 6.84 12.49
CA ARG A 130 11.67 7.37 12.12
C ARG A 130 10.57 6.60 12.85
N GLU A 131 9.52 7.31 13.23
CA GLU A 131 8.36 6.68 13.85
C GLU A 131 7.75 5.64 12.89
N PRO A 132 7.60 4.36 13.29
CA PRO A 132 7.12 3.32 12.38
C PRO A 132 5.76 3.57 11.78
N SER A 133 4.87 4.23 12.52
CA SER A 133 3.54 4.64 12.07
C SER A 133 3.61 5.55 10.83
N LEU A 134 4.54 6.50 10.80
CA LEU A 134 4.75 7.42 9.68
C LEU A 134 5.33 6.72 8.45
N VAL A 135 6.23 5.74 8.67
CA VAL A 135 6.76 4.92 7.58
C VAL A 135 5.66 4.06 6.98
N LEU A 136 4.78 3.48 7.81
CA LEU A 136 3.59 2.78 7.36
C LEU A 136 2.66 3.71 6.57
N ASP A 137 2.28 4.86 7.12
CA ASP A 137 1.35 5.78 6.48
C ASP A 137 1.88 6.31 5.13
N SER A 138 3.19 6.63 5.06
CA SER A 138 3.85 6.99 3.80
C SER A 138 3.82 5.83 2.80
N PHE A 139 4.09 4.60 3.25
CA PHE A 139 4.00 3.42 2.40
C PHE A 139 2.58 3.24 1.85
N LEU A 140 1.54 3.31 2.69
CA LEU A 140 0.15 3.11 2.26
C LEU A 140 -0.31 4.17 1.26
N LEU A 141 -0.01 5.46 1.53
CA LEU A 141 -0.32 6.55 0.59
C LEU A 141 0.36 6.35 -0.76
N ARG A 142 1.66 6.07 -0.76
CA ARG A 142 2.43 5.90 -2.00
C ARG A 142 2.05 4.63 -2.75
N ALA A 143 1.69 3.57 -2.02
CA ALA A 143 1.18 2.35 -2.63
C ALA A 143 -0.19 2.62 -3.28
N MET A 144 -1.09 3.36 -2.63
CA MET A 144 -2.37 3.77 -3.22
C MET A 144 -2.16 4.59 -4.50
N VAL A 145 -1.19 5.51 -4.52
CA VAL A 145 -0.82 6.23 -5.76
C VAL A 145 -0.40 5.27 -6.88
N ILE A 146 0.43 4.27 -6.57
CA ILE A 146 0.86 3.25 -7.54
C ILE A 146 -0.33 2.44 -8.07
N ALA A 147 -1.33 2.16 -7.23
CA ALA A 147 -2.56 1.46 -7.61
C ALA A 147 -3.61 2.34 -8.30
N GLY A 148 -3.36 3.64 -8.48
CA GLY A 148 -4.30 4.58 -9.08
C GLY A 148 -5.40 5.09 -8.13
N TRP A 149 -5.23 4.91 -6.82
CA TRP A 149 -6.14 5.35 -5.76
C TRP A 149 -5.59 6.56 -4.99
N ALA A 150 -4.87 7.43 -5.68
CA ALA A 150 -4.28 8.61 -5.08
C ALA A 150 -5.37 9.52 -4.47
N PRO A 151 -5.29 9.88 -3.18
CA PRO A 151 -6.25 10.82 -2.62
C PRO A 151 -6.08 12.21 -3.21
N ALA A 152 -7.19 12.88 -3.52
CA ALA A 152 -7.16 14.29 -3.89
C ALA A 152 -6.93 15.15 -2.64
N LEU A 153 -5.68 15.60 -2.45
CA LEU A 153 -5.24 16.38 -1.28
C LEU A 153 -5.06 17.88 -1.55
N ARG A 154 -5.26 18.33 -2.79
CA ARG A 154 -5.10 19.74 -3.17
C ARG A 154 -6.32 20.27 -3.91
N GLU A 155 -6.84 19.53 -4.86
CA GLU A 155 -8.05 19.82 -5.61
C GLU A 155 -9.28 19.10 -5.06
N CYS A 156 -10.46 19.51 -5.51
CA CYS A 156 -11.70 18.82 -5.21
C CYS A 156 -11.74 17.47 -5.93
N ALA A 157 -11.91 16.38 -5.18
CA ALA A 157 -11.97 15.02 -5.69
C ALA A 157 -13.12 14.77 -6.69
N ARG A 158 -14.16 15.61 -6.68
CA ARG A 158 -15.35 15.43 -7.54
C ARG A 158 -15.34 16.30 -8.79
N CYS A 159 -14.95 17.57 -8.69
CA CYS A 159 -15.02 18.53 -9.80
C CYS A 159 -13.66 19.09 -10.24
N GLY A 160 -12.57 18.74 -9.54
CA GLY A 160 -11.23 19.23 -9.86
C GLY A 160 -10.96 20.70 -9.51
N SER A 161 -11.91 21.40 -8.86
CA SER A 161 -11.69 22.81 -8.51
C SER A 161 -10.48 22.95 -7.58
N PRO A 162 -9.59 23.95 -7.80
CA PRO A 162 -8.41 24.13 -6.96
C PRO A 162 -8.82 24.41 -5.51
N GLY A 163 -8.02 23.93 -4.57
CA GLY A 163 -8.19 24.18 -3.14
C GLY A 163 -7.66 25.55 -2.69
N PRO A 164 -7.55 25.76 -1.37
CA PRO A 164 -7.71 24.76 -0.31
C PRO A 164 -9.18 24.40 -0.04
N HIS A 165 -9.41 23.11 0.27
CA HIS A 165 -10.71 22.57 0.66
C HIS A 165 -10.61 21.96 2.05
N ALA A 166 -11.67 22.06 2.85
CA ALA A 166 -11.65 21.66 4.27
C ALA A 166 -12.41 20.35 4.56
N ALA A 167 -13.20 19.84 3.62
CA ALA A 167 -13.99 18.63 3.82
C ALA A 167 -13.33 17.46 3.12
N PHE A 168 -13.20 16.32 3.79
CA PHE A 168 -12.63 15.09 3.25
C PHE A 168 -13.70 14.00 3.21
N SER A 169 -13.88 13.37 2.06
CA SER A 169 -14.80 12.24 1.87
C SER A 169 -14.03 11.02 1.42
N ILE A 170 -14.14 9.94 2.19
CA ILE A 170 -13.57 8.63 1.84
C ILE A 170 -14.18 8.13 0.52
N ALA A 171 -15.51 8.19 0.38
CA ALA A 171 -16.21 7.71 -0.79
C ALA A 171 -15.88 8.50 -2.07
N SER A 172 -15.60 9.80 -1.94
CA SER A 172 -15.14 10.62 -3.08
C SER A 172 -13.64 10.55 -3.31
N GLY A 173 -12.87 9.88 -2.45
CA GLY A 173 -11.42 9.72 -2.60
C GLY A 173 -10.60 10.96 -2.25
N GLY A 174 -11.09 11.89 -1.44
CA GLY A 174 -10.28 13.06 -1.06
C GLY A 174 -11.06 14.29 -0.59
N LEU A 175 -10.44 15.44 -0.76
CA LEU A 175 -11.01 16.73 -0.38
C LEU A 175 -12.16 17.16 -1.29
N LEU A 176 -13.12 17.90 -0.75
CA LEU A 176 -14.30 18.39 -1.47
C LEU A 176 -14.50 19.90 -1.26
N CYS A 177 -14.80 20.59 -2.36
CA CYS A 177 -15.24 21.97 -2.30
C CYS A 177 -16.63 22.09 -1.64
N VAL A 178 -17.00 23.31 -1.24
CA VAL A 178 -18.25 23.58 -0.53
C VAL A 178 -19.48 23.10 -1.32
N ALA A 179 -19.49 23.32 -2.65
CA ALA A 179 -20.58 22.92 -3.53
C ALA A 179 -20.69 21.38 -3.67
N CYS A 180 -19.57 20.69 -3.88
CA CYS A 180 -19.58 19.23 -3.97
C CYS A 180 -19.92 18.55 -2.65
N ARG A 181 -19.60 19.21 -1.52
CA ARG A 181 -19.97 18.74 -0.18
C ARG A 181 -21.49 18.82 0.04
N SER A 182 -22.12 19.95 -0.30
CA SER A 182 -23.58 20.13 -0.11
C SER A 182 -24.42 19.23 -1.02
N ALA A 183 -23.90 18.87 -2.20
CA ALA A 183 -24.57 18.02 -3.18
C ALA A 183 -24.50 16.50 -2.88
N GLY A 184 -24.63 16.10 -1.61
CA GLY A 184 -24.80 14.69 -1.22
C GLY A 184 -23.57 13.97 -0.65
N ALA A 185 -22.52 14.67 -0.22
CA ALA A 185 -21.39 14.05 0.48
C ALA A 185 -21.70 13.78 1.96
N ALA A 186 -22.72 12.97 2.24
CA ALA A 186 -23.01 12.50 3.59
C ALA A 186 -21.79 11.77 4.17
N GLY A 187 -21.41 12.08 5.41
CA GLY A 187 -20.24 11.47 6.07
C GLY A 187 -18.89 12.11 5.77
N ALA A 188 -18.83 13.24 5.04
CA ALA A 188 -17.57 14.00 4.90
C ALA A 188 -17.12 14.58 6.24
N THR A 189 -15.88 14.27 6.64
CA THR A 189 -15.22 14.82 7.83
C THR A 189 -14.49 16.13 7.50
N ARG A 190 -14.09 16.89 8.51
CA ARG A 190 -13.28 18.10 8.36
C ARG A 190 -11.96 17.94 9.11
N PRO A 191 -10.93 17.37 8.47
CA PRO A 191 -9.64 17.25 9.13
C PRO A 191 -8.97 18.61 9.31
N ALA A 192 -8.04 18.68 10.27
CA ALA A 192 -7.18 19.86 10.38
C ALA A 192 -6.37 20.07 9.09
N SER A 193 -6.10 21.32 8.71
CA SER A 193 -5.25 21.62 7.54
C SER A 193 -3.87 20.97 7.67
N SER A 194 -3.28 21.00 8.87
CA SER A 194 -2.01 20.35 9.18
C SER A 194 -2.03 18.83 8.98
N CYS A 195 -3.19 18.17 9.13
CA CYS A 195 -3.35 16.75 8.82
C CYS A 195 -3.30 16.50 7.31
N VAL A 196 -3.99 17.34 6.52
CA VAL A 196 -3.94 17.29 5.05
C VAL A 196 -2.52 17.55 4.54
N ASP A 197 -1.83 18.56 5.11
CA ASP A 197 -0.45 18.88 4.78
C ASP A 197 0.50 17.72 5.11
N LEU A 198 0.29 17.05 6.24
CA LEU A 198 1.03 15.84 6.61
C LEU A 198 0.79 14.70 5.61
N MET A 199 -0.47 14.43 5.24
CA MET A 199 -0.78 13.41 4.23
C MET A 199 -0.10 13.73 2.89
N ALA A 200 -0.09 14.99 2.47
CA ALA A 200 0.58 15.41 1.25
C ALA A 200 2.11 15.23 1.34
N ALA A 201 2.72 15.55 2.49
CA ALA A 201 4.15 15.36 2.74
C ALA A 201 4.53 13.87 2.76
N LEU A 202 3.72 13.02 3.41
CA LEU A 202 3.90 11.56 3.44
C LEU A 202 3.81 10.93 2.05
N ALA A 203 2.87 11.40 1.21
CA ALA A 203 2.71 10.95 -0.17
C ALA A 203 3.91 11.37 -1.06
N ALA A 204 4.44 12.58 -0.85
CA ALA A 204 5.62 13.09 -1.55
C ALA A 204 6.94 12.50 -1.03
N GLY A 205 6.96 11.92 0.18
CA GLY A 205 8.18 11.49 0.85
C GLY A 205 9.04 12.66 1.36
N ASP A 206 8.41 13.79 1.68
CA ASP A 206 9.05 14.99 2.23
C ASP A 206 9.20 14.84 3.75
N TRP A 207 10.28 14.17 4.16
CA TRP A 207 10.51 13.83 5.56
C TRP A 207 10.81 15.04 6.45
N ASP A 208 11.39 16.11 5.89
CA ASP A 208 11.65 17.35 6.63
C ASP A 208 10.33 17.95 7.12
N ARG A 209 9.27 17.90 6.30
CA ARG A 209 7.93 18.31 6.73
C ARG A 209 7.26 17.30 7.64
N VAL A 210 7.36 16.01 7.34
CA VAL A 210 6.73 14.94 8.15
C VAL A 210 7.22 14.98 9.60
N ASP A 211 8.52 15.18 9.81
CA ASP A 211 9.13 15.12 11.14
C ASP A 211 8.69 16.30 12.05
N THR A 212 8.26 17.43 11.46
CA THR A 212 7.71 18.58 12.19
C THR A 212 6.26 18.41 12.65
N SER A 213 5.58 17.34 12.21
CA SER A 213 4.17 17.13 12.52
C SER A 213 3.92 16.75 13.99
N THR A 214 2.73 17.03 14.52
CA THR A 214 2.35 16.73 15.90
C THR A 214 1.59 15.41 16.02
N GLY A 215 1.67 14.73 17.17
CA GLY A 215 1.00 13.45 17.39
C GLY A 215 -0.53 13.46 17.18
N VAL A 216 -1.19 14.61 17.34
CA VAL A 216 -2.63 14.76 17.05
C VAL A 216 -2.89 14.62 15.55
N HIS A 217 -2.14 15.34 14.72
CA HIS A 217 -2.28 15.29 13.26
C HIS A 217 -1.81 13.96 12.67
N ARG A 218 -0.78 13.34 13.27
CA ARG A 218 -0.33 11.98 12.90
C ARG A 218 -1.47 10.97 13.08
N ARG A 219 -2.12 10.93 14.26
CA ARG A 219 -3.24 10.00 14.52
C ARG A 219 -4.43 10.22 13.60
N GLU A 220 -4.79 11.47 13.34
CA GLU A 220 -5.86 11.84 12.42
C GLU A 220 -5.55 11.38 10.99
N ALA A 221 -4.34 11.64 10.50
CA ALA A 221 -3.87 11.21 9.18
C ALA A 221 -3.89 9.69 9.05
N SER A 222 -3.31 8.94 10.01
CA SER A 222 -3.34 7.47 9.99
C SER A 222 -4.78 6.92 9.94
N GLY A 223 -5.72 7.58 10.62
CA GLY A 223 -7.13 7.20 10.59
C GLY A 223 -7.74 7.36 9.20
N LEU A 224 -7.51 8.50 8.55
CA LEU A 224 -8.00 8.77 7.19
C LEU A 224 -7.35 7.86 6.14
N ILE A 225 -6.03 7.66 6.23
CA ILE A 225 -5.28 6.79 5.31
C ILE A 225 -5.79 5.35 5.41
N ALA A 226 -5.96 4.83 6.63
CA ALA A 226 -6.48 3.49 6.86
C ALA A 226 -7.92 3.35 6.33
N ALA A 227 -8.79 4.34 6.57
CA ALA A 227 -10.17 4.32 6.09
C ALA A 227 -10.24 4.37 4.56
N LEU A 228 -9.42 5.20 3.91
CA LEU A 228 -9.34 5.28 2.45
C LEU A 228 -8.86 3.96 1.84
N LEU A 229 -7.80 3.37 2.41
CA LEU A 229 -7.29 2.10 1.94
C LEU A 229 -8.33 0.98 2.08
N GLN A 230 -9.03 0.93 3.22
CA GLN A 230 -10.07 -0.08 3.45
C GLN A 230 -11.25 0.07 2.48
N TRP A 231 -11.62 1.30 2.12
CA TRP A 231 -12.64 1.58 1.11
C TRP A 231 -12.28 0.96 -0.25
N HIS A 232 -11.02 1.06 -0.67
CA HIS A 232 -10.56 0.50 -1.94
C HIS A 232 -10.31 -1.00 -1.91
N LEU A 233 -9.86 -1.55 -0.78
CA LEU A 233 -9.46 -2.97 -0.72
C LEU A 233 -10.62 -3.95 -0.62
N GLU A 234 -11.88 -3.49 -0.45
CA GLU A 234 -13.14 -4.24 -0.17
C GLU A 234 -13.09 -5.15 1.08
N ARG A 235 -11.98 -5.86 1.27
CA ARG A 235 -11.58 -6.64 2.45
C ARG A 235 -10.44 -5.89 3.15
N GLY A 236 -10.70 -5.32 4.31
CA GLY A 236 -9.70 -4.62 5.11
C GLY A 236 -8.44 -5.45 5.44
N LEU A 237 -7.40 -4.75 5.90
CA LEU A 237 -6.17 -5.37 6.39
C LEU A 237 -6.38 -5.85 7.83
N ARG A 238 -6.01 -7.10 8.10
CA ARG A 238 -6.15 -7.71 9.44
C ARG A 238 -5.14 -7.15 10.43
N SER A 239 -4.00 -6.69 9.92
CA SER A 239 -2.88 -6.10 10.67
C SER A 239 -3.13 -4.68 11.14
N LEU A 240 -3.99 -3.89 10.47
CA LEU A 240 -4.20 -2.48 10.82
C LEU A 240 -4.66 -2.25 12.27
N PRO A 241 -5.62 -3.04 12.83
CA PRO A 241 -6.00 -2.92 14.23
C PRO A 241 -4.87 -3.28 15.23
N MET A 242 -3.83 -3.98 14.77
CA MET A 242 -2.72 -4.46 15.60
C MET A 242 -1.52 -3.51 15.55
N VAL A 243 -1.56 -2.46 14.72
CA VAL A 243 -0.47 -1.49 14.60
C VAL A 243 -0.32 -0.72 15.90
N ASP A 244 0.84 -0.88 16.54
CA ASP A 244 1.21 -0.03 17.66
C ASP A 244 1.65 1.34 17.15
N ARG A 245 1.00 2.38 17.68
CA ARG A 245 1.24 3.78 17.30
C ARG A 245 2.07 4.52 18.34
N THR A 246 2.71 3.78 19.24
CA THR A 246 3.71 4.29 20.17
C THR A 246 5.03 4.54 19.44
N ALA A 247 5.85 5.46 19.96
CA ALA A 247 7.19 5.64 19.44
C ALA A 247 8.01 4.34 19.59
N ALA A 248 8.81 4.04 18.57
CA ALA A 248 9.73 2.91 18.62
C ALA A 248 10.93 3.20 19.51
N THR A 249 11.59 2.14 19.97
CA THR A 249 12.88 2.27 20.64
C THR A 249 13.90 2.83 19.64
N PRO A 250 14.68 3.89 19.97
CA PRO A 250 15.75 4.34 19.09
C PRO A 250 16.72 3.20 18.79
N LEU A 251 17.12 3.05 17.53
CA LEU A 251 18.16 2.11 17.16
C LEU A 251 19.45 2.59 17.84
N GLY A 252 19.97 1.80 18.78
CA GLY A 252 21.27 2.09 19.37
C GLY A 252 22.30 2.28 18.24
N ARG A 253 23.12 3.34 18.34
CA ARG A 253 24.21 3.54 17.39
C ARG A 253 25.07 2.26 17.39
N PRO A 254 25.31 1.60 16.25
CA PRO A 254 26.21 0.45 16.25
C PRO A 254 27.55 0.88 16.84
N PRO A 255 28.24 0.04 17.64
CA PRO A 255 29.59 0.35 18.07
C PRO A 255 30.39 0.65 16.81
N ALA A 256 31.15 1.76 16.81
CA ALA A 256 32.03 2.09 15.71
C ALA A 256 32.96 0.90 15.47
N GLY A 257 32.65 0.10 14.44
CA GLY A 257 33.55 -0.93 13.98
C GLY A 257 34.87 -0.26 13.53
N PRO A 258 35.99 -0.99 13.55
CA PRO A 258 37.26 -0.45 13.10
C PRO A 258 37.08 0.13 11.70
N SER A 259 37.45 1.41 11.55
CA SER A 259 37.30 2.17 10.33
C SER A 259 38.37 1.76 9.33
N ASP A 260 38.08 0.73 8.54
CA ASP A 260 38.79 0.55 7.28
C ASP A 260 38.28 1.63 6.31
N GLY A 261 39.20 2.54 5.99
CA GLY A 261 38.95 3.71 5.18
C GLY A 261 38.49 3.35 3.77
N THR A 262 37.18 3.38 3.55
CA THR A 262 36.59 3.70 2.26
C THR A 262 35.18 4.20 2.53
N ALA A 263 35.03 5.53 2.57
CA ALA A 263 33.73 6.18 2.67
C ALA A 263 32.95 5.93 1.37
N ALA A 264 32.25 4.80 1.30
CA ALA A 264 31.19 4.61 0.32
C ALA A 264 30.01 5.49 0.75
N GLU A 265 29.75 6.53 -0.04
CA GLU A 265 28.62 7.44 0.10
C GLU A 265 27.32 6.63 0.28
N ARG A 266 26.60 6.86 1.39
CA ARG A 266 25.34 6.18 1.67
C ARG A 266 24.33 6.59 0.59
N PRO A 267 23.83 5.66 -0.26
CA PRO A 267 22.83 6.01 -1.26
C PRO A 267 21.53 6.36 -0.55
N GLN A 268 21.11 7.62 -0.68
CA GLN A 268 19.74 8.07 -0.42
C GLN A 268 18.80 7.13 -1.19
N PRO A 269 17.72 6.58 -0.58
CA PRO A 269 16.73 5.84 -1.35
C PRO A 269 16.25 6.73 -2.50
N PRO A 270 16.07 6.19 -3.72
CA PRO A 270 15.71 7.02 -4.86
C PRO A 270 14.44 7.79 -4.52
N ARG A 271 14.47 9.12 -4.68
CA ARG A 271 13.26 9.90 -4.83
C ARG A 271 12.56 9.32 -6.06
N LEU A 272 11.58 8.43 -5.83
CA LEU A 272 10.61 8.18 -6.87
C LEU A 272 9.92 9.52 -7.04
N ASP A 273 10.25 10.23 -8.12
CA ASP A 273 9.48 11.35 -8.65
C ASP A 273 8.12 10.78 -9.09
N LEU A 274 7.31 10.39 -8.11
CA LEU A 274 5.87 10.23 -8.23
C LEU A 274 5.35 11.66 -8.34
N ALA A 275 5.53 12.28 -9.50
CA ALA A 275 4.66 13.35 -9.91
C ALA A 275 3.25 12.78 -9.78
N VAL A 276 2.54 13.22 -8.74
CA VAL A 276 1.09 13.06 -8.66
C VAL A 276 0.57 13.75 -9.91
N PRO A 277 0.05 13.04 -10.92
CA PRO A 277 -0.49 13.71 -12.09
C PRO A 277 -1.63 14.60 -11.60
N ALA A 278 -1.53 15.90 -11.88
CA ALA A 278 -2.59 16.88 -11.60
C ALA A 278 -3.83 16.70 -12.54
N ALA A 279 -4.00 15.51 -13.09
CA ALA A 279 -5.08 15.19 -14.01
C ALA A 279 -6.03 14.23 -13.29
N GLY A 280 -7.11 14.81 -12.74
CA GLY A 280 -8.30 14.04 -12.40
C GLY A 280 -8.80 13.26 -13.62
N PRO A 281 -9.67 12.26 -13.42
CA PRO A 281 -10.31 11.57 -14.54
C PRO A 281 -10.98 12.62 -15.44
N ALA A 282 -10.77 12.48 -16.75
CA ALA A 282 -11.51 13.26 -17.74
C ALA A 282 -13.01 13.17 -17.41
N PRO A 283 -13.76 14.28 -17.50
CA PRO A 283 -15.18 14.27 -17.16
C PRO A 283 -15.87 13.20 -18.00
N VAL A 284 -16.54 12.27 -17.32
CA VAL A 284 -17.52 11.41 -17.98
C VAL A 284 -18.61 12.36 -18.46
N ASP A 285 -18.71 12.51 -19.77
CA ASP A 285 -19.70 13.36 -20.41
C ASP A 285 -21.10 12.77 -20.14
N VAL A 286 -21.76 13.23 -19.08
CA VAL A 286 -23.17 12.95 -18.81
C VAL A 286 -24.02 13.95 -19.58
N SER A 287 -23.81 14.01 -20.90
CA SER A 287 -24.78 14.59 -21.82
C SER A 287 -25.89 13.56 -22.03
N LEU A 288 -26.88 13.58 -21.13
CA LEU A 288 -28.20 12.99 -21.39
C LEU A 288 -28.74 13.62 -22.68
N PRO A 289 -29.13 12.85 -23.71
CA PRO A 289 -29.80 13.43 -24.86
C PRO A 289 -31.15 14.00 -24.41
N ALA A 290 -31.25 15.32 -24.40
CA ALA A 290 -32.52 16.03 -24.33
C ALA A 290 -33.30 15.73 -25.61
N GLY A 291 -34.33 14.88 -25.53
CA GLY A 291 -35.17 14.63 -26.70
C GLY A 291 -36.12 13.44 -26.63
N LEU A 292 -36.89 13.26 -25.55
CA LEU A 292 -38.06 12.36 -25.55
C LEU A 292 -39.18 12.90 -24.63
N PHE A 293 -39.67 14.09 -24.93
CA PHE A 293 -41.03 14.50 -24.54
C PHE A 293 -41.69 15.16 -25.74
N GLY A 294 -42.27 14.33 -26.62
CA GLY A 294 -43.25 14.78 -27.60
C GLY A 294 -44.65 14.77 -26.99
N PRO A 295 -45.54 15.72 -27.35
CA PRO A 295 -46.92 15.75 -26.85
C PRO A 295 -47.72 14.57 -27.41
N GLY A 296 -48.18 13.69 -26.53
CA GLY A 296 -49.05 12.58 -26.90
C GLY A 296 -50.43 13.09 -27.33
N THR A 297 -50.76 12.87 -28.59
CA THR A 297 -52.12 12.98 -29.14
C THR A 297 -52.98 11.87 -28.55
N ALA A 298 -54.13 12.26 -27.99
CA ALA A 298 -55.17 11.34 -27.54
C ALA A 298 -55.87 10.70 -28.74
N GLU A 299 -55.92 9.37 -28.78
CA GLU A 299 -56.75 8.59 -29.70
C GLU A 299 -57.52 7.54 -28.87
N PRO A 300 -58.85 7.36 -29.06
CA PRO A 300 -59.71 6.69 -28.09
C PRO A 300 -59.73 5.16 -28.24
N LEU A 301 -59.93 4.48 -27.12
CA LEU A 301 -60.07 3.01 -26.98
C LEU A 301 -61.33 2.49 -27.69
N PRO A 302 -61.28 1.30 -28.34
CA PRO A 302 -62.48 0.62 -28.80
C PRO A 302 -63.11 -0.24 -27.69
N GLU A 303 -64.44 -0.23 -27.66
CA GLU A 303 -65.35 -1.09 -26.88
C GLU A 303 -65.06 -2.58 -27.06
N VAL A 304 -65.03 -3.34 -25.96
CA VAL A 304 -65.24 -4.79 -25.99
C VAL A 304 -66.54 -5.09 -25.24
N ALA A 305 -67.49 -5.57 -26.02
CA ALA A 305 -68.83 -5.96 -25.60
C ALA A 305 -68.83 -7.15 -24.64
N ALA A 306 -69.77 -7.10 -23.69
CA ALA A 306 -70.20 -8.21 -22.87
C ALA A 306 -70.96 -9.27 -23.68
N ARG A 307 -70.74 -10.54 -23.34
CA ARG A 307 -71.60 -11.75 -23.44
C ARG A 307 -70.67 -12.91 -23.05
N SER A 308 -70.95 -13.77 -22.09
CA SER A 308 -72.16 -14.18 -21.37
C SER A 308 -71.73 -14.97 -20.14
#